data_AF-A0A432URB4-F1
#
_entry.id   AF-A0A432URB4-F1
#
_cell.length_a   1.000
_cell.length_b   1.000
_cell.length_c   1.000
_cell.angle_alpha   90.00
_cell.angle_beta   90.00
_cell.angle_gamma   90.00
#
_symmetry.space_group_name_H-M   'P 1'
#
loop_
_entity.id
_entity.type
_entity.pdbx_description
1 polymer ?
#
loop_
_entity_poly.entity_id
_entity_poly.type
_entity_poly.pdbx_seq_one_letter_code
_entity_poly.pdbx_strand_id
1 'polypeptide(L)'
;MNITYLKPFLHSQPSQDYVESTWHERYLIEDPKVVMRLVNNLKYLFNIQPGDYLTFVLGFGECKTNDEALKYWVMDQLSQEPVGYDDVLRFLIDSLNSQLMMEAF
;
A
#
# COMPACT_ATOMS: atom_id res chain seq x y z
N MET A 1 -61.07 30.23 -0.57
CA MET A 1 -59.81 30.83 -0.08
C MET A 1 -58.76 29.75 -0.14
N ASN A 2 -57.84 29.89 -1.09
CA ASN A 2 -56.92 28.84 -1.53
C ASN A 2 -55.54 29.06 -0.89
N ILE A 3 -54.95 27.99 -0.38
CA ILE A 3 -53.64 27.97 0.29
C ILE A 3 -52.59 27.82 -0.80
N THR A 4 -51.67 28.78 -0.91
CA THR A 4 -50.50 28.65 -1.81
C THR A 4 -49.24 28.85 -0.99
N TYR A 5 -48.67 27.73 -0.54
CA TYR A 5 -47.29 27.67 -0.04
C TYR A 5 -46.35 28.00 -1.20
N LEU A 6 -45.69 29.16 -1.13
CA LEU A 6 -44.57 29.51 -2.00
C LEU A 6 -43.36 28.65 -1.62
N LYS A 7 -43.06 27.67 -2.48
CA LYS A 7 -41.83 26.89 -2.49
C LYS A 7 -40.77 27.74 -3.21
N PRO A 8 -39.68 28.20 -2.56
CA PRO A 8 -38.70 29.00 -3.27
C PRO A 8 -37.63 28.09 -3.89
N PHE A 9 -37.38 28.31 -5.18
CA PHE A 9 -36.23 27.86 -5.98
C PHE A 9 -36.21 26.40 -6.44
N LEU A 10 -36.92 26.15 -7.54
CA LEU A 10 -36.46 25.23 -8.59
C LEU A 10 -35.22 25.85 -9.26
N HIS A 11 -34.03 25.53 -8.76
CA HIS A 11 -32.84 25.54 -9.62
C HIS A 11 -32.80 24.18 -10.33
N SER A 12 -33.11 24.19 -11.62
CA SER A 12 -32.74 23.12 -12.54
C SER A 12 -31.22 22.96 -12.46
N GLN A 13 -30.76 21.97 -11.69
CA GLN A 13 -29.38 21.50 -11.82
C GLN A 13 -29.24 20.93 -13.24
N PRO A 14 -28.26 21.37 -14.05
CA PRO A 14 -27.87 20.57 -15.18
C PRO A 14 -27.34 19.25 -14.60
N SER A 15 -27.86 18.13 -15.11
CA SER A 15 -27.27 16.81 -14.94
C SER A 15 -25.83 16.88 -15.46
N GLN A 16 -24.91 17.26 -14.57
CA GLN A 16 -23.50 17.04 -14.80
C GLN A 16 -23.28 15.59 -14.47
N ASP A 17 -23.06 14.82 -15.54
CA ASP A 17 -22.54 13.48 -15.51
C ASP A 17 -21.54 13.36 -14.36
N TYR A 18 -21.89 12.53 -13.37
CA TYR A 18 -20.92 12.02 -12.41
C TYR A 18 -19.95 11.18 -13.25
N VAL A 19 -18.94 11.85 -13.81
CA VAL A 19 -17.74 11.18 -14.27
C VAL A 19 -17.13 10.61 -13.00
N GLU A 20 -17.45 9.35 -12.75
CA GLU A 20 -16.84 8.48 -11.78
C GLU A 20 -15.34 8.63 -11.98
N SER A 21 -14.72 9.45 -11.14
CA SER A 21 -13.30 9.74 -11.18
C SER A 21 -12.56 8.48 -10.76
N THR A 22 -12.39 7.55 -11.70
CA THR A 22 -11.55 6.35 -11.64
C THR A 22 -10.07 6.72 -11.62
N TRP A 23 -9.70 7.74 -10.85
CA TRP A 23 -8.33 8.03 -10.47
C TRP A 23 -8.03 7.28 -9.18
N HIS A 24 -8.11 5.94 -9.24
CA HIS A 24 -7.58 5.11 -8.18
C HIS A 24 -6.06 5.36 -8.07
N GLU A 25 -5.71 6.26 -7.14
CA GLU A 25 -4.94 5.92 -5.94
C GLU A 25 -3.76 4.96 -6.16
N ARG A 26 -2.94 5.23 -7.17
CA ARG A 26 -1.67 4.52 -7.31
C ARG A 26 -0.75 4.94 -6.16
N TYR A 27 -0.22 3.96 -5.44
CA TYR A 27 0.77 4.20 -4.41
C TYR A 27 2.12 4.57 -5.06
N LEU A 28 2.35 5.86 -5.30
CA LEU A 28 3.66 6.38 -5.66
C LEU A 28 4.51 6.47 -4.39
N ILE A 29 5.49 5.58 -4.26
CA ILE A 29 6.48 5.69 -3.19
C ILE A 29 7.38 6.89 -3.47
N GLU A 30 7.04 8.03 -2.90
CA GLU A 30 7.93 9.20 -2.90
C GLU A 30 8.52 9.48 -1.52
N ASP A 31 7.90 9.00 -0.43
CA ASP A 31 8.32 9.31 0.94
C ASP A 31 9.06 8.13 1.62
N PRO A 32 10.37 8.27 1.88
CA PRO A 32 11.16 7.27 2.62
C PRO A 32 10.60 6.91 3.99
N LYS A 33 9.86 7.82 4.64
CA LYS A 33 9.25 7.56 5.96
C LYS A 33 8.15 6.51 5.86
N VAL A 34 7.40 6.49 4.76
CA VAL A 34 6.29 5.53 4.63
C VAL A 34 6.85 4.13 4.39
N VAL A 35 7.90 4.00 3.58
CA VAL A 35 8.62 2.72 3.43
C VAL A 35 9.15 2.23 4.77
N MET A 36 9.75 3.11 5.57
CA MET A 36 10.23 2.72 6.90
C MET A 36 9.09 2.26 7.82
N ARG A 37 7.89 2.86 7.73
CA ARG A 37 6.70 2.38 8.47
C ARG A 37 6.27 1.00 8.01
N LEU A 38 6.25 0.75 6.70
CA LEU A 38 5.93 -0.57 6.15
C LEU A 38 6.93 -1.63 6.60
N VAL A 39 8.24 -1.32 6.53
CA VAL A 39 9.31 -2.20 7.02
C VAL A 39 9.10 -2.52 8.50
N ASN A 40 8.85 -1.52 9.33
CA ASN A 40 8.59 -1.74 10.76
C ASN A 40 7.36 -2.60 11.03
N ASN A 41 6.27 -2.39 10.28
CA ASN A 41 5.07 -3.21 10.39
C ASN A 41 5.35 -4.67 10.02
N LEU A 42 6.07 -4.91 8.92
CA LEU A 42 6.45 -6.26 8.50
C LEU A 42 7.34 -6.94 9.54
N LYS A 43 8.35 -6.22 10.07
CA LYS A 43 9.20 -6.74 11.15
C LYS A 43 8.40 -7.17 12.37
N TYR A 44 7.44 -6.35 12.77
CA TYR A 44 6.58 -6.66 13.90
C TYR A 44 5.70 -7.89 13.63
N LEU A 45 5.01 -7.92 12.48
CA LEU A 45 4.07 -8.98 12.12
C LEU A 45 4.73 -10.35 11.95
N PHE A 46 5.93 -10.38 11.35
CA PHE A 46 6.69 -11.61 11.12
C PHE A 46 7.68 -11.93 12.24
N ASN A 47 7.68 -11.14 13.33
CA ASN A 47 8.61 -11.28 14.46
C ASN A 47 10.09 -11.36 14.02
N ILE A 48 10.47 -10.52 13.05
CA ILE A 48 11.79 -10.53 12.43
C ILE A 48 12.81 -9.99 13.44
N GLN A 49 13.74 -10.86 13.83
CA GLN A 49 14.81 -10.51 14.76
C GLN A 49 15.92 -9.71 14.06
N PRO A 50 16.68 -8.89 14.81
CA PRO A 50 17.93 -8.33 14.31
C PRO A 50 18.86 -9.44 13.81
N GLY A 51 19.56 -9.22 12.70
CA GLY A 51 20.41 -10.20 12.05
C GLY A 51 20.50 -9.92 10.55
N ASP A 52 20.96 -10.89 9.79
CA ASP A 52 21.20 -10.82 8.35
C ASP A 52 20.58 -11.98 7.56
N TYR A 53 19.82 -12.88 8.21
CA TYR A 53 19.18 -14.01 7.55
C TYR A 53 18.38 -13.61 6.29
N LEU A 54 17.57 -12.55 6.39
CA LEU A 54 16.71 -12.10 5.29
C LEU A 54 17.47 -11.49 4.12
N THR A 55 18.75 -11.13 4.29
CA THR A 55 19.54 -10.61 3.17
C THR A 55 19.69 -11.68 2.09
N PHE A 56 19.85 -12.94 2.49
CA PHE A 56 19.92 -14.06 1.57
C PHE A 56 18.53 -14.48 1.07
N VAL A 57 17.55 -14.58 1.98
CA VAL A 57 16.19 -15.04 1.65
C VAL A 57 15.52 -14.18 0.60
N LEU A 58 15.67 -12.86 0.75
CA LEU A 58 15.04 -11.88 -0.12
C LEU A 58 15.90 -11.56 -1.36
N GLY A 59 17.07 -12.19 -1.52
CA GLY A 59 17.95 -11.97 -2.67
C GLY A 59 18.77 -10.68 -2.64
N PHE A 60 18.92 -10.06 -1.47
CA PHE A 60 19.69 -8.82 -1.24
C PHE A 60 20.96 -9.08 -0.41
N GLY A 61 21.79 -10.03 -0.83
CA GLY A 61 22.97 -10.51 -0.08
C GLY A 61 24.05 -9.44 0.15
N GLU A 62 23.98 -8.31 -0.55
CA GLU A 62 24.81 -7.12 -0.33
C GLU A 62 24.41 -6.31 0.91
N CYS A 63 23.21 -6.54 1.46
CA CYS A 63 22.74 -5.89 2.67
C CYS A 63 23.44 -6.45 3.92
N LYS A 64 23.61 -5.62 4.95
CA LYS A 64 24.24 -6.03 6.22
C LYS A 64 23.23 -6.43 7.28
N THR A 65 21.96 -6.09 7.09
CA THR A 65 20.92 -6.29 8.08
C THR A 65 19.58 -6.65 7.42
N ASN A 66 18.75 -7.37 8.17
CA ASN A 66 17.36 -7.67 7.82
C ASN A 66 16.56 -6.39 7.52
N ASP A 67 16.82 -5.30 8.25
CA ASP A 67 16.20 -3.99 8.02
C ASP A 67 16.53 -3.41 6.64
N GLU A 68 17.81 -3.46 6.25
CA GLU A 68 18.24 -3.00 4.92
C GLU A 68 17.63 -3.86 3.82
N ALA A 69 17.69 -5.18 3.97
CA ALA A 69 17.12 -6.12 3.00
C ALA A 69 15.60 -5.91 2.83
N LEU A 70 14.85 -5.80 3.92
CA LEU A 70 13.41 -5.53 3.88
C LEU A 70 13.10 -4.18 3.24
N LYS A 71 13.92 -3.16 3.48
CA LYS A 71 13.72 -1.85 2.86
C LYS A 71 13.86 -1.94 1.33
N TYR A 72 14.90 -2.58 0.82
CA TYR A 72 15.07 -2.76 -0.62
C TYR A 72 14.00 -3.67 -1.21
N TRP A 73 13.64 -4.73 -0.50
CA TRP A 73 12.56 -5.61 -0.90
C TRP A 73 11.21 -4.87 -1.02
N VAL A 74 10.81 -4.09 -0.01
CA VAL A 74 9.56 -3.30 -0.08
C VAL A 74 9.58 -2.33 -1.27
N MET A 75 10.71 -1.65 -1.49
CA MET A 75 10.86 -0.75 -2.62
C MET A 75 10.74 -1.47 -3.97
N ASP A 76 11.37 -2.64 -4.08
CA ASP A 76 11.33 -3.48 -5.28
C ASP A 76 9.90 -3.98 -5.57
N GLN A 77 9.22 -4.56 -4.59
CA GLN A 77 7.86 -5.07 -4.75
C GLN A 77 6.87 -3.99 -5.22
N LEU A 78 6.95 -2.81 -4.61
CA LEU A 78 6.07 -1.69 -4.93
C LEU A 78 6.47 -0.96 -6.23
N SER A 79 7.67 -1.23 -6.77
CA SER A 79 8.08 -0.77 -8.10
C SER A 79 7.55 -1.66 -9.23
N GLN A 80 7.32 -2.95 -8.93
CA GLN A 80 6.88 -3.95 -9.90
C GLN A 80 5.36 -3.94 -10.10
N GLU A 81 4.59 -3.75 -9.02
CA GLU A 81 3.14 -3.77 -9.08
C GLU A 81 2.54 -2.48 -8.48
N PRO A 82 1.72 -1.75 -9.26
CA PRO A 82 1.01 -0.59 -8.72
C PRO A 82 -0.13 -1.08 -7.81
N VAL A 83 0.09 -0.99 -6.49
CA VAL A 83 -0.89 -1.36 -5.46
C VAL A 83 -1.61 -0.11 -4.94
N GLY A 84 -2.88 -0.25 -4.57
CA GLY A 84 -3.65 0.81 -3.90
C GLY A 84 -3.15 1.05 -2.47
N TYR A 85 -3.36 2.28 -1.95
CA TYR A 85 -2.93 2.65 -0.60
C TYR A 85 -3.49 1.72 0.48
N ASP A 86 -4.76 1.32 0.38
CA ASP A 86 -5.44 0.50 1.38
C ASP A 86 -4.98 -0.96 1.38
N ASP A 87 -4.49 -1.45 0.23
CA ASP A 87 -4.09 -2.85 0.05
C ASP A 87 -2.59 -3.08 0.19
N VAL A 88 -1.78 -2.02 0.25
CA VAL A 88 -0.31 -2.09 0.20
C VAL A 88 0.29 -2.99 1.28
N LEU A 89 -0.21 -2.90 2.52
CA LEU A 89 0.32 -3.70 3.62
C LEU A 89 -0.06 -5.17 3.46
N ARG A 90 -1.31 -5.44 3.05
CA ARG A 90 -1.79 -6.81 2.83
C ARG A 90 -1.00 -7.48 1.71
N PHE A 91 -0.82 -6.79 0.59
CA PHE A 91 0.02 -7.25 -0.51
C PHE A 91 1.43 -7.62 -0.05
N LEU A 92 2.10 -6.74 0.71
CA LEU A 92 3.44 -7.01 1.21
C LEU A 92 3.49 -8.20 2.19
N ILE A 93 2.46 -8.39 3.02
CA ILE A 93 2.36 -9.55 3.90
C ILE A 93 2.26 -10.84 3.08
N ASP A 94 1.34 -10.89 2.11
CA ASP A 94 1.11 -12.07 1.29
C ASP A 94 2.36 -12.43 0.48
N SER A 95 3.02 -11.43 -0.14
CA SER A 95 4.26 -11.60 -0.89
C SER A 95 5.42 -12.08 -0.02
N LEU A 96 5.62 -11.48 1.17
CA LEU A 96 6.70 -11.88 2.07
C LEU A 96 6.49 -13.30 2.59
N ASN A 97 5.26 -13.62 3.00
CA ASN A 97 4.92 -14.96 3.48
C ASN A 97 5.18 -16.03 2.41
N SER A 98 4.83 -15.74 1.15
CA SER A 98 5.10 -16.64 0.03
C SER A 98 6.60 -16.87 -0.16
N GLN A 99 7.44 -15.84 -0.04
CA GLN A 99 8.90 -15.98 -0.19
C GLN A 99 9.51 -16.78 0.96
N LEU A 100 9.11 -16.50 2.20
CA LEU A 100 9.61 -17.22 3.38
C LEU A 100 9.21 -18.71 3.37
N MET A 101 8.02 -19.04 2.85
CA MET A 101 7.59 -20.44 2.72
C MET A 101 8.36 -21.22 1.66
N MET A 102 8.87 -20.57 0.61
CA MET A 102 9.65 -21.26 -0.43
C MET A 102 11.01 -21.76 0.09
N GLU A 103 11.62 -21.08 1.06
CA GLU A 103 12.89 -21.53 1.67
C GLU A 103 12.73 -22.66 2.69
N ALA A 104 11.52 -22.91 3.19
CA ALA A 104 11.28 -23.95 4.17
C ALA A 104 11.27 -25.38 3.58
N PHE A 105 11.44 -25.51 2.26
CA PHE A 105 11.46 -26.77 1.50
C PHE A 105 12.83 -27.02 0.87
#